data_AF-G4U3G0-F1
#
_entry.id   AF-G4U3G0-F1
#
_cell.length_a   1.000
_cell.length_b   1.000
_cell.length_c   1.000
_cell.angle_alpha   90.00
_cell.angle_beta   90.00
_cell.angle_gamma   90.00
#
_symmetry.space_group_name_H-M   'P 1'
#
loop_
_entity.id
_entity.type
_entity.pdbx_description
1 polymer ?
#
loop_
_entity_poly.entity_id
_entity_poly.type
_entity_poly.pdbx_seq_one_letter_code
_entity_poly.pdbx_strand_id
1 'polypeptide(L)'
;MLQSVSKFLGGIGYISSKSSDNTITLRISGIEKCLIVRDYSINYPLMTYKLVYFQLWSTILDQIIAKEHLTLTGLIKIVALKAHFKGGLSLLLSANFPNYTPVLLPDYNLNLGLMYIFYICSFINTDGSFFLLVSSDSRATLGLRARLKIVLTQHTISLIVLQAIIAYPGLEVLKPKSEKPAYRLRISSLK
;
A
#
# COMPACT_ATOMS: atom_id res chain seq x y z
N MET A 1 -5.96 -8.10 15.28
CA MET A 1 -5.56 -8.07 13.85
C MET A 1 -4.10 -8.46 13.62
N LEU A 2 -3.11 -7.71 14.12
CA LEU A 2 -1.69 -8.01 13.83
C LEU A 2 -1.22 -9.40 14.29
N GLN A 3 -1.72 -9.90 15.43
CA GLN A 3 -1.49 -11.28 15.87
C GLN A 3 -2.03 -12.31 14.86
N SER A 4 -3.21 -12.06 14.29
CA SER A 4 -3.82 -12.91 13.27
C SER A 4 -2.99 -12.93 11.99
N VAL A 5 -2.46 -11.76 11.58
CA VAL A 5 -1.54 -11.65 10.42
C VAL A 5 -0.24 -12.42 10.69
N SER A 6 0.36 -12.25 11.86
CA SER A 6 1.58 -13.01 12.23
C SER A 6 1.31 -14.52 12.21
N LYS A 7 0.21 -14.98 12.82
CA LYS A 7 -0.19 -16.40 12.80
C LYS A 7 -0.41 -16.92 11.38
N PHE A 8 -1.08 -16.16 10.52
CA PHE A 8 -1.29 -16.51 9.12
C PHE A 8 0.04 -16.69 8.36
N LEU A 9 1.03 -15.84 8.65
CA LEU A 9 2.38 -15.93 8.09
C LEU A 9 3.26 -17.02 8.76
N GLY A 10 2.66 -17.97 9.49
CA GLY A 10 3.40 -19.04 10.18
C GLY A 10 3.96 -18.64 11.55
N GLY A 11 3.40 -17.62 12.19
CA GLY A 11 3.84 -17.13 13.51
C GLY A 11 5.13 -16.29 13.45
N ILE A 12 5.51 -15.77 12.27
CA ILE A 12 6.71 -14.95 12.12
C ILE A 12 6.49 -13.49 12.50
N GLY A 13 7.59 -12.82 12.83
CA GLY A 13 7.64 -11.40 13.17
C GLY A 13 7.57 -11.11 14.66
N TYR A 14 7.73 -9.84 15.00
CA TYR A 14 7.71 -9.34 16.37
C TYR A 14 6.70 -8.20 16.48
N ILE A 15 5.82 -8.29 17.47
CA ILE A 15 4.80 -7.27 17.75
C ILE A 15 5.30 -6.39 18.90
N SER A 16 5.30 -5.08 18.68
CA SER A 16 5.69 -4.06 19.67
C SER A 16 4.68 -2.93 19.73
N SER A 17 4.50 -2.34 20.90
CA SER A 17 3.70 -1.13 21.10
C SER A 17 4.59 0.10 21.17
N LYS A 18 4.08 1.22 20.66
CA LYS A 18 4.69 2.53 20.77
C LYS A 18 3.69 3.45 21.44
N SER A 19 3.93 3.76 22.71
CA SER A 19 3.01 4.56 23.53
C SER A 19 2.87 5.99 23.04
N SER A 20 3.92 6.58 22.46
CA SER A 20 3.94 7.99 22.05
C SER A 20 2.89 8.36 21.01
N ASP A 21 2.51 7.41 20.14
CA ASP A 21 1.49 7.60 19.10
C ASP A 21 0.36 6.56 19.18
N ASN A 22 0.31 5.80 20.27
CA ASN A 22 -0.66 4.73 20.52
C ASN A 22 -0.75 3.71 19.36
N THR A 23 0.38 3.36 18.76
CA THR A 23 0.44 2.39 17.66
C THR A 23 1.02 1.06 18.10
N ILE A 24 0.62 -0.01 17.41
CA ILE A 24 1.22 -1.34 17.53
C ILE A 24 1.81 -1.70 16.16
N THR A 25 3.03 -2.21 16.14
CA THR A 25 3.77 -2.56 14.94
C THR A 25 4.07 -4.05 14.91
N LEU A 26 3.76 -4.71 13.80
CA LEU A 26 4.31 -6.01 13.43
C LEU A 26 5.55 -5.79 12.56
N ARG A 27 6.72 -6.22 13.02
CA ARG A 27 7.97 -6.14 12.27
C ARG A 27 8.43 -7.54 11.88
N ILE A 28 8.70 -7.77 10.61
CA ILE A 28 9.31 -9.00 10.09
C ILE A 28 10.71 -8.63 9.60
N SER A 29 11.71 -9.35 10.07
CA SER A 29 13.12 -9.15 9.75
C SER A 29 13.86 -10.48 9.74
N GLY A 30 14.95 -10.55 8.98
CA GLY A 30 15.72 -11.78 8.77
C GLY A 30 15.39 -12.43 7.43
N ILE A 31 16.42 -12.94 6.75
CA ILE A 31 16.35 -13.40 5.35
C ILE A 31 15.27 -14.48 5.18
N GLU A 32 15.30 -15.53 6.01
CA GLU A 32 14.33 -16.64 5.95
C GLU A 32 12.87 -16.19 6.12
N LYS A 33 12.62 -15.28 7.06
CA LYS A 33 11.27 -14.74 7.31
C LYS A 33 10.82 -13.82 6.18
N CYS A 34 11.74 -13.05 5.60
CA CYS A 34 11.47 -12.23 4.42
C CYS A 34 11.15 -13.09 3.19
N LEU A 35 11.81 -14.23 3.01
CA LEU A 35 11.50 -15.18 1.94
C LEU A 35 10.04 -15.67 2.03
N ILE A 36 9.57 -16.02 3.23
CA ILE A 36 8.17 -16.40 3.45
C ILE A 36 7.22 -15.28 2.97
N VAL A 37 7.47 -14.03 3.38
CA VAL A 37 6.65 -12.88 2.96
C VAL A 37 6.68 -12.67 1.45
N ARG A 38 7.85 -12.85 0.82
CA ARG A 38 8.01 -12.76 -0.63
C ARG A 38 7.16 -13.81 -1.34
N ASP A 39 7.25 -15.06 -0.91
CA ASP A 39 6.56 -16.18 -1.56
C ASP A 39 5.04 -16.04 -1.43
N TYR A 40 4.53 -15.58 -0.28
CA TYR A 40 3.12 -15.21 -0.15
C TYR A 40 2.73 -14.08 -1.10
N SER A 41 3.57 -13.05 -1.23
CA SER A 41 3.27 -11.88 -2.06
C SER A 41 3.40 -12.17 -3.56
N ILE A 42 4.11 -13.24 -3.97
CA ILE A 42 4.10 -13.74 -5.35
C ILE A 42 2.79 -14.46 -5.65
N ASN A 43 2.33 -15.31 -4.71
CA ASN A 43 1.09 -16.07 -4.87
C ASN A 43 -0.18 -15.21 -4.70
N TYR A 44 -0.09 -14.15 -3.90
CA TYR A 44 -1.14 -13.17 -3.65
C TYR A 44 -0.61 -11.75 -3.90
N PRO A 45 -0.49 -11.34 -5.18
CA PRO A 45 0.15 -10.08 -5.57
C PRO A 45 -0.46 -8.84 -4.92
N LEU A 46 0.42 -7.89 -4.61
CA LEU A 46 0.01 -6.54 -4.22
C LEU A 46 -0.63 -5.83 -5.41
N MET A 47 -1.71 -5.11 -5.12
CA MET A 47 -2.54 -4.47 -6.14
C MET A 47 -2.35 -2.96 -6.24
N THR A 48 -1.66 -2.34 -5.29
CA THR A 48 -1.32 -0.91 -5.35
C THR A 48 0.11 -0.74 -5.86
N TYR A 49 0.57 0.50 -6.02
CA TYR A 49 1.95 0.82 -6.41
C TYR A 49 2.99 0.32 -5.38
N LYS A 50 2.52 -0.18 -4.22
CA LYS A 50 3.35 -0.99 -3.32
C LYS A 50 3.96 -2.22 -4.02
N LEU A 51 3.36 -2.71 -5.11
CA LEU A 51 3.91 -3.75 -5.96
C LEU A 51 5.31 -3.39 -6.50
N VAL A 52 5.49 -2.16 -7.00
CA VAL A 52 6.79 -1.71 -7.53
C VAL A 52 7.84 -1.70 -6.42
N TYR A 53 7.49 -1.19 -5.24
CA TYR A 53 8.40 -1.24 -4.08
C TYR A 53 8.69 -2.67 -3.62
N PHE A 54 7.73 -3.57 -3.71
CA PHE A 54 7.91 -4.99 -3.40
C PHE A 54 8.85 -5.69 -4.38
N GLN A 55 8.76 -5.36 -5.68
CA GLN A 55 9.68 -5.87 -6.69
C GLN A 55 11.12 -5.40 -6.42
N LEU A 56 11.32 -4.10 -6.18
CA LEU A 56 12.62 -3.55 -5.80
C LEU A 56 13.16 -4.20 -4.51
N TRP A 57 12.31 -4.37 -3.50
CA TRP A 57 12.66 -5.02 -2.25
C TRP A 57 13.05 -6.48 -2.44
N SER A 58 12.36 -7.20 -3.33
CA SER A 58 12.67 -8.59 -3.67
C SER A 58 14.03 -8.70 -4.36
N THR A 59 14.34 -7.79 -5.30
CA THR A 59 15.67 -7.71 -5.93
C THR A 59 16.78 -7.47 -4.90
N ILE A 60 16.57 -6.58 -3.94
CA ILE A 60 17.53 -6.36 -2.84
C ILE A 60 17.68 -7.63 -1.99
N LEU A 61 16.59 -8.33 -1.70
CA LEU A 61 16.63 -9.59 -0.95
C LEU A 61 17.46 -10.66 -1.68
N ASP A 62 17.31 -10.78 -3.00
CA ASP A 62 18.11 -11.70 -3.83
C ASP A 62 19.60 -11.36 -3.79
N GLN A 63 19.95 -10.07 -3.87
CA GLN A 63 21.34 -9.60 -3.71
C GLN A 63 21.91 -9.88 -2.31
N ILE A 64 21.07 -9.82 -1.29
CA ILE A 64 21.46 -10.16 0.09
C ILE A 64 21.74 -11.66 0.22
N ILE A 65 20.85 -12.50 -0.32
CA ILE A 65 20.99 -13.96 -0.32
C ILE A 65 22.25 -14.40 -1.06
N ALA A 66 22.50 -13.79 -2.23
CA ALA A 66 23.71 -14.03 -3.02
C ALA A 66 24.99 -13.44 -2.39
N LYS A 67 24.88 -12.78 -1.22
CA LYS A 67 25.98 -12.10 -0.51
C LYS A 67 26.65 -10.98 -1.32
N GLU A 68 26.04 -10.50 -2.40
CA GLU A 68 26.58 -9.40 -3.22
C GLU A 68 26.76 -8.12 -2.41
N HIS A 69 25.88 -7.87 -1.45
CA HIS A 69 25.91 -6.73 -0.52
C HIS A 69 27.21 -6.59 0.29
N LEU A 70 28.03 -7.65 0.37
CA LEU A 70 29.34 -7.63 1.04
C LEU A 70 30.45 -7.05 0.16
N THR A 71 30.15 -6.78 -1.11
CA THR A 71 31.08 -6.14 -2.07
C THR A 71 30.68 -4.69 -2.30
N LEU A 72 31.65 -3.84 -2.63
CA LEU A 72 31.38 -2.44 -3.00
C LEU A 72 30.40 -2.36 -4.19
N THR A 73 30.62 -3.19 -5.21
CA THR A 73 29.76 -3.23 -6.41
C THR A 73 28.32 -3.60 -6.06
N GLY A 74 28.11 -4.63 -5.23
CA GLY A 74 26.76 -5.02 -4.80
C GLY A 74 26.11 -3.98 -3.89
N LEU A 75 26.87 -3.35 -3.00
CA LEU A 75 26.36 -2.28 -2.15
C LEU A 75 25.92 -1.06 -2.97
N ILE A 76 26.68 -0.66 -4.01
CA ILE A 76 26.29 0.41 -4.94
C ILE A 76 24.96 0.07 -5.65
N LYS A 77 24.76 -1.18 -6.08
CA LYS A 77 23.48 -1.61 -6.68
C LYS A 77 22.33 -1.47 -5.68
N ILE A 78 22.53 -1.86 -4.42
CA ILE A 78 21.50 -1.73 -3.38
C ILE A 78 21.19 -0.26 -3.10
N VAL A 79 22.19 0.61 -3.06
CA VAL A 79 22.01 2.06 -2.89
C VAL A 79 21.18 2.63 -4.05
N ALA A 80 21.48 2.22 -5.28
CA ALA A 80 20.73 2.65 -6.45
C ALA A 80 19.25 2.24 -6.39
N LEU A 81 18.95 1.01 -5.94
CA LEU A 81 17.58 0.56 -5.70
C LEU A 81 16.93 1.32 -4.52
N LYS A 82 17.67 1.57 -3.44
CA LYS A 82 17.20 2.27 -2.24
C LYS A 82 16.77 3.71 -2.53
N ALA A 83 17.40 4.35 -3.51
CA ALA A 83 17.09 5.73 -3.92
C ALA A 83 15.61 5.91 -4.35
N HIS A 84 14.97 4.85 -4.85
CA HIS A 84 13.56 4.89 -5.25
C HIS A 84 12.56 4.79 -4.09
N PHE A 85 12.97 4.27 -2.93
CA PHE A 85 12.07 4.12 -1.79
C PHE A 85 11.68 5.49 -1.21
N LYS A 86 10.50 5.55 -0.58
CA LYS A 86 10.05 6.74 0.15
C LYS A 86 11.13 7.22 1.12
N GLY A 87 11.48 8.50 1.05
CA GLY A 87 12.56 9.12 1.83
C GLY A 87 13.94 9.05 1.18
N GLY A 88 14.09 8.40 0.02
CA GLY A 88 15.29 8.42 -0.80
C GLY A 88 16.56 7.99 -0.06
N LEU A 89 17.71 8.54 -0.47
CA LEU A 89 18.97 8.40 0.25
C LEU A 89 19.09 9.47 1.34
N SER A 90 19.61 9.09 2.50
CA SER A 90 19.99 10.06 3.53
C SER A 90 21.18 10.90 3.06
N LEU A 91 21.40 12.06 3.67
CA LEU A 91 22.58 12.90 3.39
C LEU A 91 23.89 12.12 3.49
N LEU A 92 24.01 11.28 4.52
CA LEU A 92 25.18 10.43 4.71
C LEU A 92 25.34 9.42 3.57
N LEU A 93 24.26 8.76 3.13
CA LEU A 93 24.33 7.81 2.02
C LEU A 93 24.68 8.49 0.70
N SER A 94 24.07 9.65 0.41
CA SER A 94 24.37 10.42 -0.80
C SER A 94 25.83 10.87 -0.85
N ALA A 95 26.39 11.29 0.30
CA ALA A 95 27.80 11.70 0.38
C ALA A 95 28.78 10.53 0.19
N ASN A 96 28.45 9.34 0.71
CA ASN A 96 29.31 8.16 0.60
C ASN A 96 29.18 7.42 -0.75
N PHE A 97 28.07 7.63 -1.47
CA PHE A 97 27.80 7.00 -2.76
C PHE A 97 27.35 8.04 -3.79
N PRO A 98 28.21 9.02 -4.17
CA PRO A 98 27.80 10.12 -5.04
C PRO A 98 27.55 9.71 -6.49
N ASN A 99 28.15 8.60 -6.94
CA ASN A 99 28.19 8.19 -8.35
C ASN A 99 27.37 6.92 -8.65
N TYR A 100 26.31 6.64 -7.88
CA TYR A 100 25.43 5.53 -8.24
C TYR A 100 24.62 5.87 -9.50
N THR A 101 24.41 4.88 -10.37
CA THR A 101 23.53 5.04 -11.52
C THR A 101 22.10 4.69 -11.11
N PRO A 102 21.11 5.58 -11.28
CA PRO A 102 19.71 5.26 -11.01
C PRO A 102 19.24 4.03 -11.79
N VAL A 103 18.45 3.18 -11.15
CA VAL A 103 17.90 1.96 -11.78
C VAL A 103 16.57 2.31 -12.44
N LEU A 104 16.26 1.64 -13.56
CA LEU A 104 14.91 1.74 -14.12
C LEU A 104 13.92 1.08 -13.18
N LEU A 105 12.82 1.78 -12.89
CA LEU A 105 11.76 1.22 -12.07
C LEU A 105 11.09 0.04 -12.80
N PRO A 106 10.74 -1.03 -12.07
CA PRO A 106 9.86 -2.06 -12.60
C PRO A 106 8.53 -1.47 -13.08
N ASP A 107 7.99 -2.06 -14.14
CA ASP A 107 6.67 -1.68 -14.64
C ASP A 107 5.59 -1.97 -13.60
N TYR A 108 4.67 -1.02 -13.46
CA TYR A 108 3.49 -1.17 -12.61
C TYR A 108 2.40 -2.00 -13.30
N ASN A 109 2.69 -3.28 -13.52
CA ASN A 109 1.82 -4.23 -14.21
C ASN A 109 0.92 -4.97 -13.21
N LEU A 110 -0.34 -4.56 -13.12
CA LEU A 110 -1.33 -5.20 -12.26
C LEU A 110 -2.08 -6.33 -12.96
N ASN A 111 -2.23 -7.46 -12.27
CA ASN A 111 -3.21 -8.47 -12.66
C ASN A 111 -4.56 -8.17 -12.00
N LEU A 112 -5.37 -7.32 -12.65
CA LEU A 112 -6.71 -6.97 -12.15
C LEU A 112 -7.68 -8.16 -12.10
N GLY A 113 -7.40 -9.26 -12.82
CA GLY A 113 -8.19 -10.50 -12.74
C GLY A 113 -8.12 -11.17 -11.36
N LEU A 114 -7.10 -10.84 -10.55
CA LEU A 114 -7.00 -11.27 -9.16
C LEU A 114 -7.70 -10.31 -8.18
N MET A 115 -8.39 -9.27 -8.66
CA MET A 115 -9.22 -8.43 -7.81
C MET A 115 -10.58 -9.12 -7.63
N TYR A 116 -10.77 -9.76 -6.49
CA TYR A 116 -12.02 -10.44 -6.08
C TYR A 116 -12.62 -9.77 -4.84
N ILE A 117 -13.82 -10.18 -4.43
CA ILE A 117 -14.57 -9.50 -3.37
C ILE A 117 -13.79 -9.37 -2.05
N PHE A 118 -13.02 -10.39 -1.65
CA PHE A 118 -12.25 -10.32 -0.40
C PHE A 118 -11.08 -9.33 -0.50
N TYR A 119 -10.54 -9.08 -1.70
CA TYR A 119 -9.57 -8.00 -1.89
C TYR A 119 -10.22 -6.64 -1.61
N ILE A 120 -11.44 -6.40 -2.14
CA ILE A 120 -12.17 -5.15 -1.92
C ILE A 120 -12.50 -4.99 -0.43
N CYS A 121 -13.00 -6.04 0.22
CA CYS A 121 -13.26 -6.01 1.67
C CYS A 121 -12.00 -5.69 2.47
N SER A 122 -10.85 -6.28 2.11
CA SER A 122 -9.57 -6.01 2.78
C SER A 122 -9.10 -4.56 2.54
N PHE A 123 -9.31 -4.05 1.33
CA PHE A 123 -9.00 -2.68 0.98
C PHE A 123 -9.88 -1.69 1.76
N ILE A 124 -11.19 -1.95 1.87
CA ILE A 124 -12.11 -1.16 2.71
C ILE A 124 -11.73 -1.23 4.18
N ASN A 125 -11.34 -2.40 4.69
CA ASN A 125 -10.90 -2.55 6.08
C ASN A 125 -9.61 -1.75 6.39
N THR A 126 -8.79 -1.49 5.38
CA THR A 126 -7.50 -0.79 5.54
C THR A 126 -7.61 0.71 5.27
N ASP A 127 -8.13 1.10 4.10
CA ASP A 127 -8.14 2.48 3.58
C ASP A 127 -9.57 3.05 3.42
N GLY A 128 -10.59 2.29 3.84
CA GLY A 128 -11.98 2.71 3.81
C GLY A 128 -12.40 3.54 5.02
N SER A 129 -13.49 4.28 4.84
CA SER A 129 -14.12 5.06 5.90
C SER A 129 -15.63 5.07 5.73
N PHE A 130 -16.35 4.83 6.81
CA PHE A 130 -17.82 4.83 6.86
C PHE A 130 -18.30 6.13 7.51
N PHE A 131 -19.21 6.84 6.84
CA PHE A 131 -19.75 8.12 7.31
C PHE A 131 -21.28 8.09 7.31
N LEU A 132 -21.86 8.62 8.38
CA LEU A 132 -23.24 9.09 8.43
C LEU A 132 -23.23 10.61 8.32
N LEU A 133 -23.72 11.15 7.21
CA LEU A 133 -23.89 12.58 7.05
C LEU A 133 -25.35 12.95 7.34
N VAL A 134 -25.59 13.75 8.37
CA VAL A 134 -26.86 14.43 8.59
C VAL A 134 -26.71 15.87 8.13
N SER A 135 -27.59 16.32 7.24
CA SER A 135 -27.58 17.68 6.70
C SER A 135 -29.00 18.20 6.60
N SER A 136 -29.17 19.53 6.63
CA SER A 136 -30.46 20.14 6.29
C SER A 136 -30.90 19.77 4.87
N ASP A 137 -32.19 19.53 4.68
CA ASP A 137 -32.82 19.33 3.37
C ASP A 137 -34.23 19.89 3.43
N SER A 138 -34.46 21.00 2.72
CA SER A 138 -35.75 21.70 2.70
C SER A 138 -36.89 20.86 2.10
N ARG A 139 -36.58 19.76 1.41
CA ARG A 139 -37.56 18.83 0.84
C ARG A 139 -37.95 17.71 1.80
N ALA A 140 -37.19 17.51 2.88
CA ALA A 140 -37.52 16.49 3.88
C ALA A 140 -38.57 17.03 4.85
N THR A 141 -39.54 16.19 5.22
CA THR A 141 -40.63 16.57 6.14
C THR A 141 -40.13 17.14 7.47
N LEU A 142 -39.00 16.63 7.98
CA LEU A 142 -38.37 17.07 9.22
C LEU A 142 -37.25 18.10 9.00
N GLY A 143 -37.07 18.60 7.77
CA GLY A 143 -36.00 19.53 7.41
C GLY A 143 -34.58 18.94 7.40
N LEU A 144 -34.43 17.63 7.65
CA LEU A 144 -33.15 16.93 7.76
C LEU A 144 -33.10 15.73 6.83
N ARG A 145 -31.92 15.45 6.28
CA ARG A 145 -31.62 14.24 5.51
C ARG A 145 -30.37 13.55 6.05
N ALA A 146 -30.53 12.26 6.34
CA ALA A 146 -29.42 11.36 6.60
C ALA A 146 -28.92 10.73 5.28
N ARG A 147 -27.59 10.63 5.11
CA ARG A 147 -26.96 9.92 3.99
C ARG A 147 -25.80 9.07 4.50
N LEU A 148 -25.82 7.80 4.15
CA LEU A 148 -24.71 6.89 4.39
C LEU A 148 -23.68 7.02 3.27
N LYS A 149 -22.39 7.05 3.62
CA LYS A 149 -21.29 7.11 2.66
C LYS A 149 -20.18 6.15 3.07
N ILE A 150 -19.69 5.38 2.11
CA ILE A 150 -18.40 4.70 2.20
C ILE A 150 -17.43 5.48 1.31
N VAL A 151 -16.24 5.74 1.83
CA VAL A 151 -15.22 6.51 1.14
C VAL A 151 -13.94 5.70 1.12
N LEU A 152 -13.39 5.49 -0.08
CA LEU A 152 -12.06 4.94 -0.29
C LEU A 152 -11.18 6.05 -0.85
N THR A 153 -9.99 6.24 -0.27
CA THR A 153 -9.02 7.24 -0.75
C THR A 153 -7.72 6.54 -1.11
N GLN A 154 -7.16 6.83 -2.28
CA GLN A 154 -5.88 6.27 -2.70
C GLN A 154 -5.05 7.32 -3.45
N HIS A 155 -3.73 7.18 -3.41
CA HIS A 155 -2.81 8.04 -4.17
C HIS A 155 -3.04 7.90 -5.69
N THR A 156 -2.83 8.97 -6.45
CA THR A 156 -3.06 9.00 -7.91
C THR A 156 -2.26 7.94 -8.66
N ILE A 157 -1.05 7.63 -8.19
CA ILE A 157 -0.21 6.58 -8.80
C ILE A 157 -0.84 5.18 -8.76
N SER A 158 -1.82 4.96 -7.89
CA SER A 158 -2.61 3.72 -7.81
C SER A 158 -4.08 3.97 -8.17
N LEU A 159 -4.37 4.97 -9.01
CA LEU A 159 -5.73 5.29 -9.47
C LEU A 159 -6.42 4.10 -10.12
N ILE A 160 -5.66 3.30 -10.88
CA ILE A 160 -6.15 2.10 -11.56
C ILE A 160 -6.85 1.12 -10.59
N VAL A 161 -6.45 1.10 -9.31
CA VAL A 161 -7.08 0.26 -8.27
C VAL A 161 -8.49 0.74 -7.97
N LEU A 162 -8.70 2.06 -7.83
CA LEU A 162 -10.03 2.62 -7.61
C LEU A 162 -10.92 2.48 -8.85
N GLN A 163 -10.33 2.54 -10.05
CA GLN A 163 -11.04 2.29 -11.32
C GLN A 163 -11.47 0.82 -11.46
N ALA A 164 -10.64 -0.12 -11.01
CA ALA A 164 -11.01 -1.52 -10.97
C ALA A 164 -12.10 -1.81 -9.91
N ILE A 165 -12.04 -1.15 -8.75
CA ILE A 165 -13.07 -1.28 -7.72
C ILE A 165 -14.42 -0.76 -8.23
N ILE A 166 -14.49 0.43 -8.85
CA ILE A 166 -15.78 1.00 -9.32
C ILE A 166 -16.44 0.18 -10.45
N ALA A 167 -15.70 -0.68 -11.14
CA ALA A 167 -16.28 -1.61 -12.11
C ALA A 167 -17.21 -2.66 -11.46
N TYR A 168 -17.15 -2.83 -10.14
CA TYR A 168 -18.11 -3.65 -9.41
C TYR A 168 -19.49 -2.97 -9.33
N PRO A 169 -20.61 -3.71 -9.50
CA PRO A 169 -21.95 -3.12 -9.54
C PRO A 169 -22.29 -2.29 -8.30
N GLY A 170 -22.92 -1.12 -8.49
CA GLY A 170 -23.44 -0.27 -7.40
C GLY A 170 -22.48 0.80 -6.85
N LEU A 171 -21.37 1.08 -7.55
CA LEU A 171 -20.34 2.04 -7.12
C LEU A 171 -20.31 3.22 -8.09
N GLU A 172 -20.53 4.45 -7.60
CA GLU A 172 -21.00 5.51 -8.51
C GLU A 172 -20.03 6.66 -8.78
N VAL A 173 -19.12 7.05 -7.86
CA VAL A 173 -18.40 8.32 -8.08
C VAL A 173 -16.94 8.32 -7.64
N LEU A 174 -16.06 8.51 -8.63
CA LEU A 174 -14.63 8.81 -8.44
C LEU A 174 -14.40 10.32 -8.58
N LYS A 175 -13.75 10.96 -7.60
CA LYS A 175 -13.39 12.39 -7.64
C LYS A 175 -11.93 12.61 -7.27
N PRO A 176 -11.19 13.52 -7.93
CA PRO A 176 -9.88 13.95 -7.45
C PRO A 176 -10.03 14.69 -6.11
N LYS A 177 -8.99 14.63 -5.26
CA LYS A 177 -8.84 15.57 -4.14
C LYS A 177 -8.21 16.86 -4.65
N SER A 178 -8.77 18.00 -4.27
CA SER A 178 -8.35 19.34 -4.72
C SER A 178 -6.90 19.68 -4.36
N GLU A 179 -6.38 19.17 -3.24
CA GLU A 179 -5.10 19.63 -2.65
C GLU A 179 -4.06 18.52 -2.50
N LYS A 180 -4.35 17.28 -2.92
CA LYS A 180 -3.46 16.14 -2.72
C LYS A 180 -3.45 15.27 -3.97
N PRO A 181 -2.31 14.62 -4.31
CA PRO A 181 -2.23 13.65 -5.41
C PRO A 181 -2.96 12.35 -5.04
N ALA A 182 -4.27 12.44 -4.87
CA ALA A 182 -5.11 11.37 -4.40
C ALA A 182 -6.51 11.47 -5.02
N TYR A 183 -7.12 10.30 -5.23
CA TYR A 183 -8.50 10.18 -5.67
C TYR A 183 -9.35 9.60 -4.54
N ARG A 184 -10.63 9.95 -4.59
CA ARG A 184 -11.64 9.48 -3.65
C ARG A 184 -12.76 8.80 -4.42
N LEU A 185 -12.94 7.50 -4.16
CA LEU A 185 -14.13 6.77 -4.55
C LEU A 185 -15.19 6.92 -3.45
N ARG A 186 -16.40 7.31 -3.83
CA ARG A 186 -17.55 7.46 -2.93
C ARG A 186 -18.64 6.48 -3.33
N ILE A 187 -19.12 5.77 -2.33
CA ILE A 187 -20.27 4.87 -2.41
C ILE A 187 -21.31 5.48 -1.50
N SER A 188 -22.47 5.83 -2.02
CA SER A 188 -23.58 6.33 -1.22
C SER A 188 -24.82 5.58 -1.61
N SER A 189 -25.62 5.16 -0.63
CA SER A 189 -26.91 4.55 -0.93
C SER A 189 -27.86 5.60 -1.53
N LEU A 190 -28.24 5.33 -2.78
CA LEU A 190 -29.43 5.75 -3.52
C LEU A 190 -29.64 7.25 -3.82
N LYS A 191 -29.84 7.46 -5.13
CA LYS A 191 -30.71 8.49 -5.70
C LYS A 191 -32.09 8.45 -5.03
#